data_AF-A0A968KV68-F1
#
_entry.id   AF-A0A968KV68-F1
#
_cell.length_a   1.000
_cell.length_b   1.000
_cell.length_c   1.000
_cell.angle_alpha   90.00
_cell.angle_beta   90.00
_cell.angle_gamma   90.00
#
_symmetry.space_group_name_H-M   'P 1'
#
loop_
_entity.id
_entity.type
_entity.pdbx_description
1 polymer ?
#
loop_
_entity_poly.entity_id
_entity_poly.type
_entity_poly.pdbx_seq_one_letter_code
_entity_poly.pdbx_strand_id
1 'polypeptide(L)'
;MTSLDTTTEISTLIAELGDENGLTRQRARLNLGYRGNESIPELLKAIHSPNTNTRLGAIKVLGELHATEAAQPLVPMLMDDDPDIRWSTMESLIRVGRVSMRPILEMFIRNFDSSVMREGVHHILHVFKDQYILNEYEITLFKELDKQRLAGFQMGWNSEAAWAAEKALEVLDKMQNE
;
A
#
# COMPACT_ATOMS: atom_id res chain seq x y z
N MET A 1 -8.50 7.53 34.55
CA MET A 1 -7.11 7.28 34.10
C MET A 1 -7.18 6.64 32.71
N THR A 2 -7.62 7.36 31.68
CA THR A 2 -8.36 6.71 30.58
C THR A 2 -8.02 7.17 29.15
N SER A 3 -6.98 7.99 28.92
CA SER A 3 -6.53 8.33 27.54
C SER A 3 -5.03 8.65 27.42
N LEU A 4 -4.44 9.28 28.44
CA LEU A 4 -3.00 9.53 28.52
C LEU A 4 -2.19 8.22 28.67
N ASP A 5 -2.75 7.24 29.39
CA ASP A 5 -2.10 5.95 29.64
C ASP A 5 -2.04 5.09 28.37
N THR A 6 -3.15 5.03 27.62
CA THR A 6 -3.23 4.29 26.34
C THR A 6 -2.39 4.92 25.23
N THR A 7 -2.32 6.25 25.16
CA THR A 7 -1.47 6.96 24.19
C THR A 7 0.03 6.74 24.49
N THR A 8 0.40 6.74 25.77
CA THR A 8 1.78 6.46 26.21
C THR A 8 2.15 5.00 25.93
N GLU A 9 1.18 4.08 26.04
CA GLU A 9 1.40 2.67 25.73
C GLU A 9 1.58 2.43 24.21
N ILE A 10 0.72 3.01 23.37
CA ILE A 10 0.84 2.89 21.90
C ILE A 10 2.16 3.47 21.41
N SER A 11 2.56 4.65 21.88
CA SER A 11 3.85 5.26 21.47
C SER A 11 5.06 4.40 21.87
N THR A 12 4.99 3.72 23.02
CA THR A 12 6.03 2.76 23.44
C THR A 12 6.09 1.56 22.49
N LEU A 13 4.93 0.97 22.15
CA LEU A 13 4.88 -0.14 21.19
C LEU A 13 5.36 0.28 19.79
N ILE A 14 5.10 1.52 19.36
CA ILE A 14 5.64 2.06 18.10
C ILE A 14 7.17 2.15 18.13
N ALA A 15 7.76 2.56 19.27
CA ALA A 15 9.21 2.58 19.41
C ALA A 15 9.80 1.15 19.35
N GLU A 16 9.14 0.18 19.98
CA GLU A 16 9.54 -1.23 19.96
C GLU A 16 9.48 -1.88 18.56
N LEU A 17 8.69 -1.33 17.61
CA LEU A 17 8.77 -1.75 16.20
C LEU A 17 10.16 -1.51 15.59
N GLY A 18 10.90 -0.52 16.11
CA GLY A 18 12.24 -0.16 15.64
C GLY A 18 13.39 -0.91 16.31
N ASP A 19 13.09 -1.78 17.29
CA ASP A 19 14.07 -2.47 18.13
C ASP A 19 14.96 -3.42 17.31
N GLU A 20 16.22 -3.61 17.70
CA GLU A 20 17.15 -4.52 17.00
C GLU A 20 16.76 -5.99 17.16
N ASN A 21 16.13 -6.36 18.28
CA ASN A 21 15.66 -7.71 18.55
C ASN A 21 14.35 -8.00 17.83
N GLY A 22 14.38 -9.00 16.93
CA GLY A 22 13.21 -9.41 16.14
C GLY A 22 12.02 -9.88 16.98
N LEU A 23 12.25 -10.44 18.18
CA LEU A 23 11.19 -10.84 19.09
C LEU A 23 10.47 -9.64 19.71
N THR A 24 11.21 -8.59 20.06
CA THR A 24 10.64 -7.32 20.54
C THR A 24 9.74 -6.72 19.46
N ARG A 25 10.25 -6.62 18.22
CA ARG A 25 9.46 -6.13 17.09
C ARG A 25 8.20 -6.95 16.84
N GLN A 26 8.29 -8.28 16.95
CA GLN A 26 7.13 -9.16 16.75
C GLN A 26 6.07 -8.94 17.83
N ARG A 27 6.47 -8.84 19.10
CA ARG A 27 5.56 -8.56 20.22
C ARG A 27 4.88 -7.21 20.06
N ALA A 28 5.63 -6.20 19.67
CA ALA A 28 5.11 -4.86 19.40
C ALA A 28 4.02 -4.89 18.31
N ARG A 29 4.27 -5.57 17.18
CA ARG A 29 3.26 -5.75 16.12
C ARG A 29 1.99 -6.42 16.63
N LEU A 30 2.13 -7.54 17.34
CA LEU A 30 0.97 -8.27 17.89
C LEU A 30 0.16 -7.40 18.86
N ASN A 31 0.84 -6.68 19.75
CA ASN A 31 0.18 -5.80 20.71
C ASN A 31 -0.53 -4.64 20.02
N LEU A 32 0.10 -4.01 19.03
CA LEU A 32 -0.56 -2.96 18.23
C LEU A 32 -1.78 -3.51 17.47
N GLY A 33 -1.68 -4.73 16.93
CA GLY A 33 -2.81 -5.45 16.35
C GLY A 33 -3.97 -5.65 17.35
N TYR A 34 -3.66 -6.04 18.60
CA TYR A 34 -4.68 -6.16 19.66
C TYR A 34 -5.29 -4.81 20.07
N ARG A 35 -4.57 -3.70 19.95
CA ARG A 35 -5.14 -2.36 20.13
C ARG A 35 -6.10 -1.98 19.01
N GLY A 36 -6.00 -2.62 17.85
CA GLY A 36 -6.91 -2.40 16.74
C GLY A 36 -6.89 -0.96 16.27
N ASN A 37 -8.08 -0.42 16.01
CA ASN A 37 -8.26 0.91 15.42
C ASN A 37 -7.64 2.05 16.22
N GLU A 38 -7.50 1.91 17.54
CA GLU A 38 -6.87 2.93 18.41
C GLU A 38 -5.39 3.17 18.04
N SER A 39 -4.72 2.18 17.45
CA SER A 39 -3.31 2.30 17.05
C SER A 39 -3.12 2.97 15.68
N ILE A 40 -4.15 3.04 14.83
CA ILE A 40 -4.05 3.51 13.44
C ILE A 40 -3.44 4.92 13.34
N PRO A 41 -3.86 5.93 14.14
CA PRO A 41 -3.30 7.27 14.00
C PRO A 41 -1.78 7.35 14.24
N GLU A 42 -1.25 6.59 15.19
CA GLU A 42 0.18 6.56 15.48
C GLU A 42 0.95 5.69 14.47
N LEU A 43 0.34 4.59 13.99
CA LEU A 43 0.89 3.78 12.91
C LEU A 43 1.06 4.60 11.62
N LEU A 44 0.07 5.43 11.27
CA LEU A 44 0.14 6.33 10.11
C LEU A 44 1.25 7.38 10.22
N LYS A 45 1.65 7.78 11.44
CA LYS A 45 2.85 8.60 11.63
C LYS A 45 4.12 7.77 11.48
N ALA A 46 4.10 6.54 12.02
CA ALA A 46 5.24 5.65 12.07
C ALA A 46 5.70 5.14 10.69
N ILE A 47 4.84 5.11 9.67
CA ILE A 47 5.25 4.80 8.29
C ILE A 47 6.25 5.83 7.72
N HIS A 48 6.41 7.00 8.36
CA HIS A 48 7.40 8.02 7.98
C HIS A 48 8.64 8.02 8.88
N SER A 49 8.80 7.01 9.74
CA SER A 49 9.95 6.91 10.64
C SER A 49 11.27 6.84 9.86
N PRO A 50 12.36 7.48 10.35
CA PRO A 50 13.69 7.27 9.78
C PRO A 50 14.18 5.84 9.99
N ASN A 51 13.66 5.13 10.99
CA ASN A 51 13.99 3.73 11.25
C ASN A 51 13.16 2.82 10.33
N THR A 52 13.84 2.10 9.43
CA THR A 52 13.22 1.16 8.49
C THR A 52 12.40 0.06 9.18
N ASN A 53 12.86 -0.48 10.31
CA ASN A 53 12.10 -1.50 11.05
C ASN A 53 10.78 -0.93 11.59
N THR A 54 10.79 0.31 12.07
CA THR A 54 9.56 1.01 12.50
C THR A 54 8.60 1.19 11.32
N ARG A 55 9.07 1.67 10.16
CA ARG A 55 8.23 1.81 8.95
C ARG A 55 7.63 0.47 8.55
N LEU A 56 8.47 -0.55 8.43
CA LEU A 56 8.09 -1.90 8.03
C LEU A 56 7.06 -2.51 8.99
N GLY A 57 7.29 -2.35 10.29
CA GLY A 57 6.37 -2.81 11.33
C GLY A 57 5.02 -2.12 11.24
N ALA A 58 5.01 -0.79 11.06
CA ALA A 58 3.79 -0.01 10.99
C ALA A 58 2.94 -0.38 9.76
N ILE A 59 3.57 -0.50 8.59
CA ILE A 59 2.92 -0.92 7.34
C ILE A 59 2.26 -2.29 7.50
N LYS A 60 2.97 -3.26 8.09
CA LYS A 60 2.42 -4.61 8.31
C LYS A 60 1.19 -4.59 9.20
N VAL A 61 1.23 -3.87 10.32
CA VAL A 61 0.09 -3.78 11.24
C VAL A 61 -1.11 -3.10 10.56
N LEU A 62 -0.90 -2.02 9.80
CA LEU A 62 -1.99 -1.36 9.07
C LEU A 62 -2.71 -2.31 8.09
N GLY A 63 -1.95 -3.16 7.40
CA GLY A 63 -2.49 -4.20 6.52
C GLY A 63 -3.21 -5.31 7.28
N GLU A 64 -2.66 -5.79 8.40
CA GLU A 64 -3.28 -6.78 9.29
C GLU A 64 -4.59 -6.29 9.90
N LEU A 65 -4.69 -4.98 10.16
CA LEU A 65 -5.91 -4.34 10.67
C LEU A 65 -6.93 -4.03 9.58
N HIS A 66 -6.62 -4.25 8.30
CA HIS A 66 -7.46 -3.83 7.18
C HIS A 66 -7.84 -2.33 7.26
N ALA A 67 -6.90 -1.48 7.70
CA ALA A 67 -7.12 -0.07 7.97
C ALA A 67 -7.39 0.71 6.66
N THR A 68 -8.65 0.97 6.35
CA THR A 68 -9.05 1.63 5.09
C THR A 68 -8.52 3.06 4.97
N GLU A 69 -8.35 3.74 6.09
CA GLU A 69 -7.75 5.08 6.20
C GLU A 69 -6.27 5.08 5.81
N ALA A 70 -5.61 3.91 5.82
CA ALA A 70 -4.22 3.76 5.41
C ALA A 70 -4.04 3.67 3.88
N ALA A 71 -5.12 3.53 3.11
CA ALA A 71 -5.05 3.41 1.65
C ALA A 71 -4.24 4.54 1.01
N GLN A 72 -4.56 5.79 1.32
CA GLN A 72 -3.87 6.94 0.71
C GLN A 72 -2.47 7.20 1.29
N PRO A 73 -2.24 7.13 2.63
CA PRO A 73 -0.92 7.26 3.21
C PRO A 73 0.10 6.19 2.80
N LEU A 74 -0.34 4.95 2.51
CA LEU A 74 0.55 3.85 2.14
C LEU A 74 1.04 3.93 0.69
N VAL A 75 0.27 4.50 -0.23
CA VAL A 75 0.61 4.49 -1.66
C VAL A 75 1.99 5.09 -1.99
N PRO A 76 2.44 6.20 -1.39
CA PRO A 76 3.80 6.71 -1.58
C PRO A 76 4.91 5.70 -1.21
N MET A 77 4.63 4.76 -0.29
CA MET A 77 5.59 3.75 0.16
C MET A 77 5.82 2.63 -0.87
N LEU A 78 5.04 2.59 -1.96
CA LEU A 78 5.32 1.73 -3.12
C LEU A 78 6.61 2.12 -3.84
N MET A 79 7.12 3.33 -3.60
CA MET A 79 8.36 3.84 -4.18
C MET A 79 9.43 4.12 -3.11
N ASP A 80 9.31 3.54 -1.91
CA ASP A 80 10.37 3.61 -0.89
C ASP A 80 11.67 2.99 -1.43
N ASP A 81 12.82 3.55 -1.03
CA ASP A 81 14.14 3.07 -1.45
C ASP A 81 14.37 1.62 -1.00
N ASP A 82 13.79 1.25 0.14
CA ASP A 82 13.91 -0.09 0.72
C ASP A 82 12.95 -1.10 0.04
N PRO A 83 13.47 -2.17 -0.59
CA PRO A 83 12.65 -3.19 -1.24
C PRO A 83 11.65 -3.90 -0.32
N ASP A 84 12.00 -4.11 0.96
CA ASP A 84 11.12 -4.78 1.93
C ASP A 84 9.93 -3.90 2.30
N ILE A 85 10.15 -2.57 2.33
CA ILE A 85 9.08 -1.58 2.50
C ILE A 85 8.15 -1.61 1.29
N ARG A 86 8.68 -1.60 0.06
CA ARG A 86 7.85 -1.68 -1.15
C ARG A 86 7.01 -2.95 -1.16
N TRP A 87 7.63 -4.10 -0.88
CA TRP A 87 6.93 -5.39 -0.81
C TRP A 87 5.82 -5.39 0.24
N SER A 88 6.14 -4.97 1.47
CA SER A 88 5.16 -4.94 2.55
C SER A 88 4.03 -3.94 2.29
N THR A 89 4.33 -2.84 1.60
CA THR A 89 3.31 -1.86 1.18
C THR A 89 2.33 -2.48 0.19
N MET A 90 2.80 -3.22 -0.80
CA MET A 90 1.92 -3.93 -1.74
C MET A 90 0.98 -4.89 -1.01
N GLU A 91 1.55 -5.75 -0.15
CA GLU A 91 0.77 -6.72 0.63
C GLU A 91 -0.23 -6.02 1.57
N SER A 92 0.16 -4.91 2.17
CA SER A 92 -0.72 -4.10 3.02
C SER A 92 -1.87 -3.48 2.22
N LEU A 93 -1.60 -2.88 1.05
CA LEU A 93 -2.63 -2.30 0.19
C LEU A 93 -3.60 -3.37 -0.34
N ILE A 94 -3.11 -4.56 -0.66
CA ILE A 94 -3.95 -5.72 -1.04
C ILE A 94 -4.91 -6.08 0.11
N ARG A 95 -4.41 -6.13 1.35
CA ARG A 95 -5.22 -6.45 2.53
C ARG A 95 -6.22 -5.35 2.87
N VAL A 96 -5.82 -4.07 2.72
CA VAL A 96 -6.73 -2.92 2.85
C VAL A 96 -7.84 -2.99 1.79
N GLY A 97 -7.53 -3.51 0.59
CA GLY A 97 -8.51 -3.97 -0.37
C GLY A 97 -8.92 -2.90 -1.39
N ARG A 98 -10.15 -3.01 -1.92
CA ARG A 98 -10.60 -2.22 -3.09
C ARG A 98 -10.49 -0.70 -2.91
N VAL A 99 -10.63 -0.20 -1.68
CA VAL A 99 -10.51 1.23 -1.36
C VAL A 99 -9.13 1.80 -1.73
N SER A 100 -8.10 0.96 -1.82
CA SER A 100 -6.76 1.35 -2.25
C SER A 100 -6.65 1.61 -3.75
N MET A 101 -7.60 1.13 -4.57
CA MET A 101 -7.49 1.20 -6.03
C MET A 101 -7.38 2.63 -6.54
N ARG A 102 -8.26 3.54 -6.09
CA ARG A 102 -8.22 4.94 -6.53
C ARG A 102 -6.88 5.61 -6.20
N PRO A 103 -6.40 5.62 -4.94
CA PRO A 103 -5.07 6.16 -4.62
C PRO A 103 -3.93 5.54 -5.44
N ILE A 104 -3.97 4.23 -5.70
CA ILE A 104 -2.96 3.53 -6.51
C ILE A 104 -2.96 4.06 -7.95
N LEU A 105 -4.13 4.14 -8.59
CA LEU A 105 -4.26 4.62 -9.97
C LEU A 105 -3.83 6.09 -10.11
N GLU A 106 -4.23 6.94 -9.15
CA GLU A 106 -3.81 8.35 -9.12
C GLU A 106 -2.29 8.50 -9.02
N MET A 107 -1.63 7.69 -8.18
CA MET A 107 -0.18 7.69 -8.07
C MET A 107 0.49 7.11 -9.32
N PHE A 108 -0.11 6.08 -9.91
CA PHE A 108 0.40 5.42 -11.11
C PHE A 108 0.45 6.40 -12.28
N ILE A 109 -0.63 7.14 -12.53
CA ILE A 109 -0.68 8.13 -13.62
C ILE A 109 0.40 9.21 -13.48
N ARG A 110 0.81 9.55 -12.25
CA ARG A 110 1.88 10.53 -12.01
C ARG A 110 3.28 9.96 -12.19
N ASN A 111 3.44 8.64 -12.13
CA ASN A 111 4.72 7.96 -12.05
C ASN A 111 4.81 6.73 -12.98
N PHE A 112 4.03 6.68 -14.06
CA PHE A 112 3.93 5.48 -14.91
C PHE A 112 5.25 5.14 -15.61
N ASP A 113 6.15 6.12 -15.76
CA ASP A 113 7.51 5.93 -16.28
C ASP A 113 8.44 5.19 -15.31
N SER A 114 8.12 5.14 -14.01
CA SER A 114 8.88 4.42 -13.00
C SER A 114 8.69 2.91 -13.13
N SER A 115 9.79 2.17 -13.32
CA SER A 115 9.76 0.70 -13.34
C SER A 115 9.27 0.12 -12.02
N VAL A 116 9.70 0.72 -10.90
CA VAL A 116 9.28 0.31 -9.55
C VAL A 116 7.77 0.47 -9.38
N MET A 117 7.21 1.60 -9.84
CA MET A 117 5.77 1.83 -9.77
C MET A 117 5.01 0.84 -10.66
N ARG A 118 5.47 0.59 -11.89
CA ARG A 118 4.85 -0.40 -12.79
C ARG A 118 4.86 -1.80 -12.20
N GLU A 119 5.98 -2.24 -11.65
CA GLU A 119 6.11 -3.54 -11.00
C GLU A 119 5.17 -3.66 -9.80
N GLY A 120 5.12 -2.62 -8.96
CA GLY A 120 4.26 -2.62 -7.78
C GLY A 120 2.77 -2.68 -8.12
N VAL A 121 2.33 -1.86 -9.08
CA VAL A 121 0.94 -1.86 -9.55
C VAL A 121 0.60 -3.17 -10.26
N HIS A 122 1.50 -3.72 -11.08
CA HIS A 122 1.28 -5.02 -11.73
C HIS A 122 1.02 -6.13 -10.71
N HIS A 123 1.82 -6.22 -9.64
CA HIS A 123 1.62 -7.22 -8.58
C HIS A 123 0.26 -7.07 -7.88
N ILE A 124 -0.10 -5.85 -7.49
CA ILE A 124 -1.39 -5.59 -6.82
C ILE A 124 -2.56 -5.95 -7.75
N LEU A 125 -2.51 -5.53 -9.01
CA LEU A 125 -3.55 -5.84 -9.99
C LEU A 125 -3.61 -7.34 -10.29
N HIS A 126 -2.49 -8.05 -10.30
CA HIS A 126 -2.46 -9.50 -10.46
C HIS A 126 -3.27 -10.19 -9.36
N VAL A 127 -3.02 -9.83 -8.10
CA VAL A 127 -3.74 -10.39 -6.95
C VAL A 127 -5.23 -10.03 -6.98
N PHE A 128 -5.55 -8.77 -7.29
CA PHE A 128 -6.93 -8.32 -7.42
C PHE A 128 -7.68 -8.99 -8.58
N LYS A 129 -7.00 -9.28 -9.70
CA LYS A 129 -7.56 -10.03 -10.81
C LYS A 129 -8.00 -11.42 -10.36
N ASP A 130 -7.17 -12.10 -9.58
CA ASP A 130 -7.45 -13.46 -9.09
C ASP A 130 -8.57 -13.49 -8.04
N GLN A 131 -8.86 -12.34 -7.43
CA GLN A 131 -10.01 -12.13 -6.54
C GLN A 131 -11.29 -11.68 -7.29
N TYR A 132 -11.25 -11.58 -8.63
CA TYR A 132 -12.37 -11.11 -9.46
C TYR A 132 -12.88 -9.70 -9.12
N ILE A 133 -12.02 -8.82 -8.59
CA ILE A 133 -12.45 -7.47 -8.18
C ILE A 133 -12.25 -6.40 -9.27
N LEU A 134 -11.47 -6.71 -10.32
CA LEU A 134 -11.10 -5.72 -11.34
C LEU A 134 -12.24 -5.43 -12.33
N ASN A 135 -12.39 -4.16 -12.70
CA ASN A 135 -13.22 -3.73 -13.84
C ASN A 135 -12.48 -3.91 -15.18
N GLU A 136 -13.17 -3.67 -16.30
CA GLU A 136 -12.61 -3.86 -17.65
C GLU A 136 -11.34 -3.03 -17.94
N TYR A 137 -11.27 -1.80 -17.42
CA TYR A 137 -10.12 -0.91 -17.64
C TYR A 137 -8.96 -1.26 -16.71
N GLU A 138 -9.23 -1.70 -15.48
CA GLU A 138 -8.21 -2.22 -14.55
C GLU A 138 -7.61 -3.53 -15.09
N ILE A 139 -8.42 -4.39 -15.73
CA ILE A 139 -7.94 -5.58 -16.45
C ILE A 139 -7.08 -5.19 -17.65
N THR A 140 -7.47 -4.14 -18.38
CA THR A 140 -6.71 -3.62 -19.52
C THR A 140 -5.35 -3.10 -19.06
N LEU A 141 -5.32 -2.30 -17.99
CA LEU A 141 -4.09 -1.83 -17.35
C LEU A 141 -3.18 -3.00 -16.95
N PHE A 142 -3.73 -4.02 -16.28
CA PHE A 142 -2.98 -5.22 -15.91
C PHE A 142 -2.32 -5.88 -17.13
N LYS A 143 -3.07 -6.07 -18.22
CA LYS A 143 -2.54 -6.66 -19.47
C LYS A 143 -1.45 -5.82 -20.09
N GLU A 144 -1.56 -4.50 -20.09
CA GLU A 144 -0.52 -3.62 -20.63
C GLU A 144 0.76 -3.69 -19.80
N LEU A 145 0.65 -3.70 -18.48
CA LEU A 145 1.80 -3.88 -17.59
C LEU A 145 2.46 -5.26 -17.77
N ASP A 146 1.65 -6.31 -17.98
CA ASP A 146 2.15 -7.68 -18.22
C ASP A 146 2.93 -7.79 -19.54
N LYS A 147 2.42 -7.18 -20.63
CA LYS A 147 3.14 -7.10 -21.92
C LYS A 147 4.48 -6.40 -21.78
N GLN A 148 4.52 -5.27 -21.08
CA GLN A 148 5.75 -4.48 -20.88
C GLN A 148 6.82 -5.28 -20.12
N ARG A 149 6.40 -6.11 -19.16
CA ARG A 149 7.31 -7.02 -18.44
C ARG A 149 7.90 -8.10 -19.36
N LEU A 150 7.12 -8.63 -20.30
CA LEU A 150 7.53 -9.70 -21.23
C LEU A 150 8.38 -9.20 -22.41
N ALA A 151 8.13 -7.99 -22.90
CA ALA A 151 8.75 -7.47 -24.12
C ALA A 151 10.21 -7.00 -23.95
N GLY A 152 10.68 -6.81 -22.71
CA GLY A 152 11.94 -6.10 -22.47
C GLY A 152 11.84 -4.62 -22.89
N PHE A 153 12.79 -3.78 -22.45
CA PHE A 153 12.73 -2.30 -22.51
C PHE A 153 12.70 -1.66 -23.92
N GLN A 154 12.41 -2.42 -24.99
CA GLN A 154 12.50 -1.98 -26.38
C GLN A 154 11.14 -1.59 -26.98
N MET A 155 10.32 -0.76 -26.32
CA MET A 155 9.18 -0.16 -27.03
C MET A 155 8.53 1.00 -26.27
N GLY A 156 8.26 2.13 -26.95
CA GLY A 156 7.64 3.34 -26.37
C GLY A 156 6.13 3.22 -26.12
N TRP A 157 5.71 2.39 -25.17
CA TRP A 157 4.30 1.99 -24.92
C TRP A 157 3.68 2.62 -23.67
N ASN A 158 4.31 3.64 -23.09
CA ASN A 158 3.88 4.15 -21.78
C ASN A 158 2.50 4.83 -21.79
N SER A 159 1.99 5.25 -22.95
CA SER A 159 0.69 5.93 -23.07
C SER A 159 -0.52 5.02 -22.85
N GLU A 160 -0.45 3.73 -23.21
CA GLU A 160 -1.63 2.84 -23.12
C GLU A 160 -1.94 2.41 -21.69
N ALA A 161 -0.92 2.14 -20.88
CA ALA A 161 -1.10 1.86 -19.46
C ALA A 161 -1.62 3.10 -18.70
N ALA A 162 -1.05 4.28 -18.96
CA ALA A 162 -1.54 5.52 -18.35
C ALA A 162 -3.00 5.80 -18.74
N TRP A 163 -3.34 5.65 -20.02
CA TRP A 163 -4.71 5.79 -20.51
C TRP A 163 -5.69 4.80 -19.85
N ALA A 164 -5.30 3.53 -19.71
CA ALA A 164 -6.15 2.53 -19.05
C ALA A 164 -6.39 2.87 -17.57
N ALA A 165 -5.37 3.40 -16.88
CA ALA A 165 -5.50 3.88 -15.51
C ALA A 165 -6.45 5.09 -15.40
N GLU A 166 -6.37 6.05 -16.33
CA GLU A 166 -7.30 7.19 -16.40
C GLU A 166 -8.74 6.73 -16.60
N LYS A 167 -8.98 5.78 -17.51
CA LYS A 167 -10.32 5.20 -17.70
C LYS A 167 -10.83 4.43 -16.50
N ALA A 168 -9.95 3.70 -15.81
CA ALA A 168 -10.31 3.06 -14.55
C ALA A 168 -10.75 4.08 -13.48
N LEU A 169 -10.07 5.23 -13.38
CA LEU A 169 -10.49 6.31 -12.48
C LEU A 169 -11.85 6.91 -12.86
N GLU A 170 -12.10 7.16 -14.15
CA GLU A 170 -13.41 7.66 -14.61
C GLU A 170 -14.56 6.72 -14.20
N VAL A 171 -14.34 5.41 -14.20
CA VAL A 171 -15.34 4.43 -13.73
C VAL A 171 -15.56 4.55 -12.23
N LEU A 172 -14.50 4.68 -11.43
CA LEU A 172 -14.62 4.86 -9.97
C LEU A 172 -15.32 6.18 -9.62
N ASP A 173 -15.12 7.24 -10.39
CA ASP A 173 -15.80 8.53 -10.21
C ASP A 173 -17.30 8.41 -10.44
N LYS A 174 -17.73 7.65 -11.44
CA LYS A 174 -19.15 7.41 -11.69
C LYS A 174 -19.82 6.65 -10.55
N MET A 175 -19.16 5.62 -10.03
CA MET A 175 -19.69 4.80 -8.92
C MET A 175 -19.86 5.56 -7.60
N GLN A 176 -19.13 6.66 -7.38
CA GLN A 176 -19.28 7.49 -6.16
C GLN A 176 -20.41 8.52 -6.27
N ASN A 177 -20.90 8.78 -7.49
CA ASN A 177 -21.93 9.78 -7.76
C ASN A 177 -23.33 9.15 -8.00
N GLU A 178 -23.45 7.83 -7.83
CA GLU A 178 -24.69 7.04 -7.90
C GLU A 178 -25.15 6.64 -6.49
#